data_AF-A0A7V9HTA0-F1
#
_entry.id   AF-A0A7V9HTA0-F1
#
_cell.length_a   1.000
_cell.length_b   1.000
_cell.length_c   1.000
_cell.angle_alpha   90.00
_cell.angle_beta   90.00
_cell.angle_gamma   90.00
#
_symmetry.space_group_name_H-M   'P 1'
#
loop_
_entity.id
_entity.type
_entity.pdbx_description
1 polymer ?
#
loop_
_entity_poly.entity_id
_entity_poly.type
_entity_poly.pdbx_seq_one_letter_code
_entity_poly.pdbx_strand_id
1 'polypeptide(L)'
;AMILLFLLPFYDRNPERNPLKRPIATTAGLLTIASMAFLTFLGANAGSPTDIEIHVAAEYDAGRLVASQSGCLACHKFAENGNNGPGPQLTEIGARLNPAAIARSLQIGPGIMPSYSGLQASDPDKFRDLVLFLGSLSGEETADTGNTGLAGGEAVEGGGTVPTLGAGESTDANAKPQADGTSNQGAGEGAASNEQGTRSASGG
;
A
#
# COMPACT_ATOMS: atom_id res chain seq x y z
N ALA A 1 -11.38 -2.10 36.29
CA ALA A 1 -10.53 -3.28 36.55
C ALA A 1 -9.05 -3.01 36.26
N MET A 2 -8.66 -2.57 35.06
CA MET A 2 -7.25 -2.35 34.67
C MET A 2 -6.47 -1.34 35.56
N ILE A 3 -7.11 -0.25 36.00
CA ILE A 3 -6.47 0.78 36.86
C ILE A 3 -6.16 0.25 38.28
N LEU A 4 -6.93 -0.72 38.77
CA LEU A 4 -6.79 -1.27 40.12
C LEU A 4 -5.55 -2.17 40.24
N LEU A 5 -5.08 -2.76 39.13
CA LEU A 5 -3.85 -3.56 39.06
C LEU A 5 -2.59 -2.67 39.05
N PHE A 6 -2.63 -1.52 38.38
CA PHE A 6 -1.56 -0.53 38.42
C PHE A 6 -1.46 0.19 39.77
N LEU A 7 -2.58 0.34 40.49
CA LEU A 7 -2.59 0.93 41.82
C LEU A 7 -2.19 -0.03 42.95
N LEU A 8 -2.23 -1.35 42.73
CA LEU A 8 -1.91 -2.35 43.76
C LEU A 8 -0.50 -2.21 44.38
N PRO A 9 0.60 -1.95 43.63
CA PRO A 9 1.91 -1.71 44.24
C PRO A 9 1.96 -0.43 45.11
N PHE A 10 1.01 0.48 44.95
CA PHE A 10 0.86 1.71 45.75
C PHE A 10 -0.24 1.62 46.82
N TYR A 11 -1.13 0.63 46.73
CA TYR A 11 -2.26 0.45 47.65
C TYR A 11 -1.89 -0.32 48.93
N ASP A 12 -0.65 -0.83 49.03
CA ASP A 12 -0.12 -1.29 50.31
C ASP A 12 0.12 -0.10 51.25
N ARG A 13 -0.94 0.23 52.01
CA ARG A 13 -1.11 1.38 52.90
C ARG A 13 -0.62 1.11 54.32
N ASN A 14 0.49 0.39 54.50
CA ASN A 14 1.04 0.10 55.82
C ASN A 14 1.96 1.26 56.31
N PRO A 15 1.81 1.80 57.54
CA PRO A 15 2.24 3.15 57.94
C PRO A 15 3.74 3.40 58.20
N GLU A 16 4.64 2.44 57.97
CA GLU A 16 6.09 2.67 58.03
C GLU A 16 6.67 3.10 56.67
N ARG A 17 7.03 4.40 56.57
CA ARG A 17 7.52 5.11 55.37
C ARG A 17 8.97 4.78 54.94
N ASN A 18 9.44 3.53 55.07
CA ASN A 18 10.84 3.18 54.76
C ASN A 18 10.97 2.35 53.47
N PRO A 19 11.25 2.98 52.31
CA PRO A 19 11.38 2.28 51.02
C PRO A 19 12.54 1.28 50.98
N LEU A 20 13.59 1.48 51.78
CA LEU A 20 14.77 0.59 51.84
C LEU A 20 14.51 -0.77 52.51
N LYS A 21 13.40 -0.94 53.25
CA LYS A 21 13.04 -2.23 53.87
C LYS A 21 12.06 -3.06 53.03
N ARG A 22 11.67 -2.59 51.84
CA ARG A 22 10.71 -3.27 50.96
C ARG A 22 11.35 -3.61 49.60
N PRO A 23 12.36 -4.50 49.58
CA PRO A 23 13.06 -4.87 48.35
C PRO A 23 12.10 -5.48 47.32
N ILE A 24 11.13 -6.30 47.74
CA ILE A 24 10.24 -7.01 46.80
C ILE A 24 9.32 -6.06 46.02
N ALA A 25 8.68 -5.10 46.70
CA ALA A 25 7.79 -4.14 46.05
C ALA A 25 8.56 -3.16 45.13
N THR A 26 9.74 -2.72 45.56
CA THR A 26 10.59 -1.81 44.79
C THR A 26 11.19 -2.50 43.56
N THR A 27 11.67 -3.74 43.68
CA THR A 27 12.17 -4.51 42.54
C THR A 27 11.07 -4.85 41.54
N ALA A 28 9.86 -5.19 42.01
CA ALA A 28 8.73 -5.49 41.11
C ALA A 28 8.31 -4.25 40.30
N GLY A 29 8.25 -3.07 40.94
CA GLY A 29 7.98 -1.81 40.25
C GLY A 29 9.09 -1.44 39.26
N LEU A 30 10.36 -1.53 39.68
CA LEU A 30 11.51 -1.24 38.82
C LEU A 30 11.58 -2.19 37.62
N LEU A 31 11.33 -3.48 37.82
CA LEU A 31 11.29 -4.49 36.76
C LEU A 31 10.17 -4.20 35.77
N THR A 32 8.99 -3.78 36.24
CA THR A 32 7.88 -3.39 35.37
C THR A 32 8.26 -2.19 34.50
N ILE A 33 8.86 -1.15 35.09
CA ILE A 33 9.34 0.02 34.35
C ILE A 33 10.44 -0.36 33.36
N ALA A 34 11.40 -1.19 33.77
CA ALA A 34 12.48 -1.66 32.91
C ALA A 34 11.95 -2.49 31.73
N SER A 35 10.95 -3.35 31.96
CA SER A 35 10.31 -4.14 30.89
C SER A 35 9.59 -3.23 29.89
N MET A 36 8.79 -2.29 30.38
CA MET A 36 8.09 -1.33 29.53
C MET A 36 9.08 -0.49 28.70
N ALA A 37 10.16 -0.01 29.32
CA ALA A 37 11.22 0.73 28.63
C ALA A 37 11.93 -0.15 27.59
N PHE A 38 12.23 -1.41 27.91
CA PHE A 38 12.89 -2.34 27.00
C PHE A 38 12.01 -2.67 25.78
N LEU A 39 10.74 -3.01 26.01
CA LEU A 39 9.76 -3.23 24.94
C LEU A 39 9.58 -1.98 24.06
N THR A 40 9.57 -0.79 24.67
CA THR A 40 9.50 0.47 23.92
C THR A 40 10.75 0.69 23.08
N PHE A 41 11.93 0.38 23.63
CA PHE A 41 13.19 0.48 22.91
C PHE A 41 13.24 -0.49 21.73
N LEU A 42 12.82 -1.74 21.92
CA LEU A 42 12.73 -2.70 20.82
C LEU A 42 11.71 -2.24 19.77
N GLY A 43 10.53 -1.78 20.20
CA GLY A 43 9.51 -1.28 19.28
C GLY A 43 9.96 -0.06 18.47
N ALA A 44 10.74 0.84 19.07
CA ALA A 44 11.30 2.00 18.37
C ALA A 44 12.41 1.64 17.37
N ASN A 45 13.10 0.51 17.57
CA ASN A 45 14.20 0.05 16.71
C ASN A 45 13.79 -1.07 15.75
N ALA A 46 12.57 -1.61 15.83
CA ALA A 46 12.09 -2.75 15.03
C ALA A 46 11.77 -2.40 13.55
N GLY A 47 12.16 -1.21 13.06
CA GLY A 47 11.83 -0.74 11.72
C GLY A 47 10.36 -0.29 11.60
N SER A 48 9.99 0.26 10.45
CA SER A 48 8.59 0.63 10.19
C SER A 48 7.88 -0.55 9.53
N PRO A 49 6.73 -1.02 10.05
CA PRO A 49 5.95 -2.09 9.42
C PRO A 49 5.36 -1.68 8.05
N THR A 50 5.49 -0.39 7.73
CA THR A 50 5.08 0.24 6.48
C THR A 50 6.23 0.40 5.48
N ASP A 51 7.44 -0.07 5.80
CA ASP A 51 8.55 -0.03 4.86
C ASP A 51 8.73 -1.37 4.13
N ILE A 52 9.13 -1.30 2.87
CA ILE A 52 9.38 -2.48 2.04
C ILE A 52 10.88 -2.77 2.07
N GLU A 53 11.27 -3.72 2.91
CA GLU A 53 12.65 -4.18 3.10
C GLU A 53 13.05 -5.23 2.04
N ILE A 54 12.78 -4.93 0.77
CA ILE A 54 13.25 -5.74 -0.36
C ILE A 54 14.38 -4.95 -1.03
N HIS A 55 15.55 -5.57 -1.15
CA HIS A 55 16.65 -5.04 -1.95
C HIS A 55 16.26 -5.16 -3.43
N VAL A 56 16.26 -4.02 -4.12
CA VAL A 56 16.05 -3.89 -5.56
C VAL A 56 17.11 -2.94 -6.10
N ALA A 57 17.39 -2.97 -7.41
CA ALA A 57 18.25 -1.97 -8.02
C ALA A 57 17.80 -0.54 -7.68
N ALA A 58 18.77 0.38 -7.58
CA ALA A 58 18.54 1.78 -7.19
C ALA A 58 17.56 2.52 -8.12
N GLU A 59 17.37 2.05 -9.34
CA GLU A 59 16.37 2.56 -10.28
C GLU A 59 14.91 2.28 -9.85
N TYR A 60 14.65 1.20 -9.11
CA TYR A 60 13.32 0.83 -8.64
C TYR A 60 12.99 1.38 -7.25
N ASP A 61 13.94 2.05 -6.58
CA ASP A 61 13.74 2.60 -5.24
C ASP A 61 12.62 3.65 -5.19
N ALA A 62 12.46 4.44 -6.25
CA ALA A 62 11.36 5.39 -6.36
C ALA A 62 10.00 4.68 -6.33
N GLY A 63 9.86 3.58 -7.09
CA GLY A 63 8.65 2.77 -7.13
C GLY A 63 8.37 2.03 -5.81
N ARG A 64 9.42 1.56 -5.14
CA ARG A 64 9.35 0.97 -3.80
C ARG A 64 8.78 1.95 -2.78
N LEU A 65 9.25 3.18 -2.79
CA LEU A 65 8.76 4.24 -1.91
C LEU A 65 7.31 4.61 -2.23
N VAL A 66 6.94 4.64 -3.51
CA VAL A 66 5.53 4.86 -3.89
C VAL A 66 4.65 3.73 -3.38
N ALA A 67 5.09 2.47 -3.45
CA ALA A 67 4.34 1.32 -2.95
C ALA A 67 4.13 1.37 -1.42
N SER A 68 5.14 1.78 -0.65
CA SER A 68 5.02 1.94 0.80
C SER A 68 4.08 3.09 1.16
N GLN A 69 4.23 4.25 0.51
CA GLN A 69 3.40 5.44 0.75
C GLN A 69 1.93 5.25 0.29
N SER A 70 1.72 4.46 -0.76
CA SER A 70 0.40 4.19 -1.34
C SER A 70 -0.41 3.14 -0.57
N GLY A 71 0.13 2.63 0.53
CA GLY A 71 -0.57 1.69 1.42
C GLY A 71 -0.66 0.26 0.90
N CYS A 72 0.19 -0.15 -0.04
CA CYS A 72 0.14 -1.49 -0.62
C CYS A 72 0.32 -2.59 0.45
N LEU A 73 1.16 -2.33 1.46
CA LEU A 73 1.42 -3.22 2.59
C LEU A 73 0.21 -3.47 3.50
N ALA A 74 -0.84 -2.64 3.43
CA ALA A 74 -2.03 -2.82 4.26
C ALA A 74 -2.84 -4.08 3.87
N CYS A 75 -2.75 -4.50 2.60
CA CYS A 75 -3.49 -5.63 2.06
C CYS A 75 -2.58 -6.72 1.47
N HIS A 76 -1.34 -6.39 1.13
CA HIS A 76 -0.37 -7.29 0.52
C HIS A 76 0.84 -7.48 1.41
N LYS A 77 1.48 -8.65 1.28
CA LYS A 77 2.76 -8.96 1.91
C LYS A 77 3.90 -8.83 0.91
N PHE A 78 4.97 -8.18 1.34
CA PHE A 78 6.24 -8.02 0.63
C PHE A 78 7.37 -8.57 1.51
N ALA A 79 8.05 -9.63 1.05
CA ALA A 79 8.97 -10.40 1.89
C ALA A 79 8.32 -10.75 3.24
N GLU A 80 8.84 -10.24 4.36
CA GLU A 80 8.26 -10.46 5.69
C GLU A 80 7.32 -9.36 6.18
N ASN A 81 7.26 -8.22 5.49
CA ASN A 81 6.49 -7.04 5.89
C ASN A 81 5.11 -6.98 5.20
N GLY A 82 4.15 -6.33 5.87
CA GLY A 82 2.78 -6.14 5.37
C GLY A 82 1.79 -7.18 5.87
N ASN A 83 0.66 -7.29 5.18
CA ASN A 83 -0.48 -8.08 5.63
C ASN A 83 -0.65 -9.38 4.83
N ASN A 84 -0.97 -10.48 5.53
CA ASN A 84 -1.23 -11.79 4.91
C ASN A 84 -2.66 -11.89 4.37
N GLY A 85 -3.05 -10.96 3.49
CA GLY A 85 -4.38 -10.89 2.89
C GLY A 85 -5.11 -9.59 3.24
N PRO A 86 -6.16 -9.20 2.48
CA PRO A 86 -6.87 -10.00 1.48
C PRO A 86 -6.16 -10.14 0.11
N GLY A 87 -5.09 -9.38 -0.15
CA GLY A 87 -4.32 -9.46 -1.38
C GLY A 87 -3.29 -10.61 -1.40
N PRO A 88 -2.88 -11.09 -2.58
CA PRO A 88 -1.78 -12.05 -2.70
C PRO A 88 -0.44 -11.43 -2.30
N GLN A 89 0.54 -12.30 -1.99
CA GLN A 89 1.92 -11.86 -1.75
C GLN A 89 2.53 -11.31 -3.04
N LEU A 90 3.22 -10.17 -2.94
CA LEU A 90 3.78 -9.45 -4.10
C LEU A 90 5.29 -9.60 -4.24
N THR A 91 5.95 -10.32 -3.31
CA THR A 91 7.41 -10.54 -3.29
C THR A 91 7.98 -11.01 -4.63
N GLU A 92 7.20 -11.78 -5.40
CA GLU A 92 7.61 -12.36 -6.68
C GLU A 92 6.55 -12.10 -7.79
N ILE A 93 5.81 -11.00 -7.70
CA ILE A 93 4.71 -10.74 -8.65
C ILE A 93 5.20 -10.53 -10.08
N GLY A 94 6.41 -9.99 -10.27
CA GLY A 94 7.05 -9.79 -11.56
C GLY A 94 7.37 -11.09 -12.30
N ALA A 95 7.54 -12.20 -11.57
CA ALA A 95 7.68 -13.53 -12.18
C ALA A 95 6.36 -14.07 -12.77
N ARG A 96 5.21 -13.53 -12.31
CA ARG A 96 3.87 -14.04 -12.67
C ARG A 96 3.15 -13.13 -13.64
N LEU A 97 3.30 -11.82 -13.49
CA LEU A 97 2.62 -10.81 -14.30
C LEU A 97 3.65 -9.87 -14.93
N ASN A 98 3.43 -9.56 -16.21
CA ASN A 98 4.21 -8.52 -16.87
C ASN A 98 3.79 -7.11 -16.39
N PRO A 99 4.63 -6.08 -16.57
CA PRO A 99 4.33 -4.71 -16.14
C PRO A 99 3.00 -4.16 -16.68
N ALA A 100 2.62 -4.50 -17.91
CA ALA A 100 1.36 -4.05 -18.50
C ALA A 100 0.13 -4.67 -17.80
N ALA A 101 0.19 -5.94 -17.41
CA ALA A 101 -0.87 -6.58 -16.63
C ALA A 101 -0.95 -5.99 -15.21
N ILE A 102 0.19 -5.68 -14.60
CA ILE A 102 0.25 -5.00 -13.30
C ILE A 102 -0.41 -3.61 -13.40
N ALA A 103 -0.04 -2.80 -14.38
CA ALA A 103 -0.64 -1.49 -14.61
C ALA A 103 -2.17 -1.56 -14.77
N ARG A 104 -2.66 -2.55 -15.52
CA ARG A 104 -4.10 -2.77 -15.70
C ARG A 104 -4.77 -3.14 -14.37
N SER A 105 -4.19 -4.03 -13.59
CA SER A 105 -4.71 -4.40 -12.26
C SER A 105 -4.77 -3.18 -11.33
N LEU A 106 -3.76 -2.31 -11.35
CA LEU A 106 -3.74 -1.08 -10.57
C LEU A 106 -4.83 -0.09 -11.02
N GLN A 107 -5.10 0.01 -12.32
CA GLN A 107 -6.16 0.87 -12.86
C GLN A 107 -7.56 0.34 -12.50
N ILE A 108 -7.77 -0.97 -12.63
CA ILE A 108 -9.08 -1.59 -12.39
C ILE A 108 -9.38 -1.69 -10.89
N GLY A 109 -8.38 -2.04 -10.07
CA GLY A 109 -8.57 -2.35 -8.65
C GLY A 109 -9.43 -3.60 -8.45
N PRO A 110 -8.91 -4.81 -8.71
CA PRO A 110 -9.72 -6.03 -8.60
C PRO A 110 -10.13 -6.34 -7.15
N GLY A 111 -11.40 -6.69 -6.96
CA GLY A 111 -11.94 -7.11 -5.66
C GLY A 111 -12.05 -5.93 -4.68
N ILE A 112 -11.33 -6.02 -3.55
CA ILE A 112 -11.28 -4.98 -2.52
C ILE A 112 -10.11 -4.00 -2.72
N MET A 113 -9.25 -4.25 -3.71
CA MET A 113 -8.13 -3.37 -4.02
C MET A 113 -8.65 -2.05 -4.62
N PRO A 114 -8.26 -0.88 -4.09
CA PRO A 114 -8.68 0.40 -4.66
C PRO A 114 -8.07 0.61 -6.05
N SER A 115 -8.73 1.43 -6.87
CA SER A 115 -8.18 1.89 -8.14
C SER A 115 -7.11 2.96 -7.92
N TYR A 116 -5.98 2.83 -8.60
CA TYR A 116 -4.87 3.79 -8.65
C TYR A 116 -4.90 4.66 -9.91
N SER A 117 -6.01 4.67 -10.65
CA SER A 117 -6.20 5.57 -11.80
C SER A 117 -6.04 7.05 -11.43
N GLY A 118 -6.43 7.44 -10.21
CA GLY A 118 -6.21 8.79 -9.68
C GLY A 118 -4.73 9.14 -9.56
N LEU A 119 -3.90 8.21 -9.09
CA LEU A 119 -2.44 8.39 -9.02
C LEU A 119 -1.84 8.53 -10.41
N GLN A 120 -2.32 7.74 -11.38
CA GLN A 120 -1.88 7.85 -12.77
C GLN A 120 -2.21 9.21 -13.38
N ALA A 121 -3.38 9.78 -13.03
CA ALA A 121 -3.80 11.08 -13.54
C ALA A 121 -3.05 12.25 -12.89
N SER A 122 -2.74 12.16 -11.60
CA SER A 122 -2.06 13.24 -10.86
C SER A 122 -0.54 13.20 -11.01
N ASP A 123 0.05 12.01 -10.94
CA ASP A 123 1.50 11.78 -10.93
C ASP A 123 1.84 10.55 -11.82
N PRO A 124 1.86 10.72 -13.16
CA PRO A 124 2.09 9.60 -14.08
C PRO A 124 3.46 8.95 -13.91
N ASP A 125 4.48 9.71 -13.50
CA ASP A 125 5.83 9.17 -13.25
C ASP A 125 5.83 8.22 -12.04
N LYS A 126 5.19 8.60 -10.92
CA LYS A 126 5.07 7.73 -9.74
C LYS A 126 4.32 6.44 -10.06
N PHE A 127 3.26 6.54 -10.87
CA PHE A 127 2.51 5.36 -11.31
C PHE A 127 3.39 4.44 -12.16
N ARG A 128 4.19 5.00 -13.09
CA ARG A 128 5.13 4.22 -13.89
C ARG A 128 6.19 3.54 -13.02
N ASP A 129 6.81 4.29 -12.11
CA ASP A 129 7.86 3.77 -11.23
C ASP A 129 7.33 2.65 -10.33
N LEU A 130 6.09 2.80 -9.81
CA LEU A 130 5.40 1.76 -9.06
C LEU A 130 5.22 0.47 -9.88
N VAL A 131 4.78 0.60 -11.14
CA VAL A 131 4.60 -0.56 -12.03
C VAL A 131 5.94 -1.22 -12.36
N LEU A 132 6.99 -0.44 -12.60
CA LEU A 132 8.34 -0.95 -12.86
C LEU A 132 8.90 -1.68 -11.65
N PHE A 133 8.78 -1.10 -10.45
CA PHE A 133 9.17 -1.76 -9.21
C PHE A 133 8.44 -3.10 -9.03
N LEU A 134 7.11 -3.14 -9.14
CA LEU A 134 6.36 -4.39 -9.02
C LEU A 134 6.74 -5.41 -10.11
N GLY A 135 7.06 -4.95 -11.32
CA GLY A 135 7.57 -5.80 -12.40
C GLY A 135 8.97 -6.36 -12.14
N SER A 136 9.81 -5.62 -11.41
CA SER A 136 11.17 -6.05 -11.04
C SER A 136 11.19 -7.18 -10.00
N LEU A 137 10.11 -7.34 -9.22
CA LEU A 137 9.97 -8.34 -8.17
C LEU A 137 9.81 -9.76 -8.76
N SER A 138 10.87 -10.31 -9.33
CA SER A 138 10.90 -11.59 -10.05
C SER A 138 11.62 -12.72 -9.30
N GLY A 139 12.14 -12.46 -8.09
CA GLY A 139 12.78 -13.46 -7.25
C GLY A 139 14.28 -13.72 -7.56
N GLU A 140 14.84 -13.12 -8.60
CA GLU A 140 16.27 -13.27 -8.95
C GLU A 140 17.17 -12.14 -8.37
N GLU A 141 16.62 -10.96 -8.09
CA GLU A 141 17.39 -9.81 -7.57
C GLU A 141 17.26 -9.60 -6.05
N THR A 142 16.98 -10.66 -5.28
CA THR A 142 17.15 -10.65 -3.82
C THR A 142 18.43 -11.35 -3.37
N ALA A 143 19.26 -11.80 -4.32
CA ALA A 143 20.58 -12.36 -4.06
C ALA A 143 21.59 -11.23 -3.75
N ASP A 144 21.63 -10.86 -2.46
CA ASP A 144 22.86 -10.67 -1.70
C ASP A 144 24.12 -10.33 -2.51
N THR A 145 24.34 -9.03 -2.77
CA THR A 145 25.71 -8.51 -2.84
C THR A 145 25.96 -7.65 -1.60
N GLY A 146 25.86 -8.28 -0.43
CA GLY A 146 26.12 -7.65 0.87
C GLY A 146 27.06 -8.46 1.77
N ASN A 147 27.59 -9.60 1.31
CA ASN A 147 28.53 -10.42 2.07
C ASN A 147 29.22 -11.48 1.18
N THR A 148 30.38 -11.14 0.61
CA THR A 148 31.51 -12.07 0.41
C THR A 148 32.75 -11.28 0.01
N GLY A 149 33.29 -10.53 0.97
CA GLY A 149 34.73 -10.25 0.93
C GLY A 149 35.45 -11.55 1.28
N LEU A 150 35.80 -12.37 0.29
CA LEU A 150 36.97 -13.26 0.30
C LEU A 150 37.21 -13.90 -1.08
N ALA A 151 38.34 -13.54 -1.68
CA ALA A 151 39.15 -14.30 -2.64
C ALA A 151 38.63 -14.57 -4.07
N GLY A 152 39.17 -13.80 -5.02
CA GLY A 152 40.05 -14.32 -6.09
C GLY A 152 39.43 -14.80 -7.41
N GLY A 153 39.82 -14.14 -8.52
CA GLY A 153 39.74 -14.59 -9.93
C GLY A 153 38.31 -14.66 -10.48
N GLU A 154 37.95 -14.31 -11.71
CA GLU A 154 38.64 -14.05 -12.97
C GLU A 154 37.67 -13.22 -13.83
N ALA A 155 38.21 -12.46 -14.78
CA ALA A 155 37.45 -11.63 -15.70
C ALA A 155 36.62 -12.48 -16.68
N VAL A 156 35.35 -12.11 -16.90
CA VAL A 156 34.63 -12.44 -18.14
C VAL A 156 33.74 -11.27 -18.54
N GLU A 157 34.10 -10.66 -19.68
CA GLU A 157 33.29 -9.73 -20.45
C GLU A 157 32.00 -10.39 -20.96
N GLY A 158 30.90 -9.65 -20.97
CA GLY A 158 29.67 -10.07 -21.65
C GLY A 158 28.58 -9.02 -21.53
N GLY A 159 28.55 -8.09 -22.49
CA GLY A 159 27.56 -7.02 -22.56
C GLY A 159 26.12 -7.52 -22.79
N GLY A 160 25.17 -6.79 -22.21
CA GLY A 160 23.74 -6.91 -22.47
C GLY A 160 23.11 -5.52 -22.44
N THR A 161 22.75 -5.02 -23.61
CA THR A 161 22.20 -3.70 -23.86
C THR A 161 20.78 -3.54 -23.31
N VAL A 162 20.53 -2.44 -22.60
CA VAL A 162 19.18 -1.96 -22.23
C VAL A 162 18.41 -1.59 -23.50
N PRO A 163 17.17 -2.08 -23.73
CA PRO A 163 16.34 -1.58 -24.81
C PRO A 163 15.76 -0.21 -24.41
N THR A 164 16.25 0.84 -25.06
CA THR A 164 15.63 2.17 -25.07
C THR A 164 14.26 2.07 -25.74
N LEU A 165 13.17 2.17 -24.96
CA LEU A 165 11.85 2.46 -25.52
C LEU A 165 11.82 3.94 -25.89
N GLY A 166 11.99 4.19 -27.18
CA GLY A 166 12.02 5.50 -27.80
C GLY A 166 10.72 6.27 -27.61
N ALA A 167 10.89 7.57 -27.37
CA ALA A 167 9.92 8.58 -27.68
C ALA A 167 9.60 8.57 -29.18
N GLY A 168 8.31 8.64 -29.51
CA GLY A 168 7.77 8.95 -30.83
C GLY A 168 6.39 9.56 -30.60
N GLU A 169 6.30 10.87 -30.39
CA GLU A 169 6.11 11.91 -31.40
C GLU A 169 4.63 12.08 -31.78
N SER A 170 4.10 13.22 -31.34
CA SER A 170 2.81 13.81 -31.67
C SER A 170 2.73 14.22 -33.14
N THR A 171 1.65 13.86 -33.82
CA THR A 171 1.14 14.66 -34.95
C THR A 171 -0.39 14.69 -34.93
N ASP A 172 -0.92 15.88 -34.66
CA ASP A 172 -2.31 16.27 -34.86
C ASP A 172 -2.70 16.23 -36.35
N ALA A 173 -3.86 15.67 -36.67
CA ALA A 173 -4.57 15.95 -37.93
C ALA A 173 -6.09 15.76 -37.75
N ASN A 174 -6.71 16.85 -37.30
CA ASN A 174 -8.05 17.34 -37.61
C ASN A 174 -8.80 16.63 -38.76
N ALA A 175 -9.94 15.97 -38.46
CA ALA A 175 -11.06 15.81 -39.39
C ALA A 175 -12.37 15.43 -38.66
N LYS A 176 -13.38 16.31 -38.74
CA LYS A 176 -14.83 16.07 -38.57
C LYS A 176 -15.54 17.05 -39.53
N PRO A 177 -16.80 16.87 -39.98
CA PRO A 177 -17.76 15.76 -39.87
C PRO A 177 -18.24 15.21 -41.22
N GLN A 178 -18.93 14.06 -41.22
CA GLN A 178 -19.98 13.85 -42.21
C GLN A 178 -21.18 13.11 -41.59
N ALA A 179 -22.32 13.78 -41.69
CA ALA A 179 -23.64 13.23 -41.47
C ALA A 179 -24.09 12.55 -42.78
N ASP A 180 -24.80 11.43 -42.66
CA ASP A 180 -25.88 11.13 -43.58
C ASP A 180 -26.98 10.37 -42.85
N GLY A 181 -28.22 10.74 -43.15
CA GLY A 181 -29.43 10.26 -42.50
C GLY A 181 -30.30 9.44 -43.45
N THR A 182 -31.52 9.19 -42.97
CA THR A 182 -32.66 8.49 -43.61
C THR A 182 -32.74 7.01 -43.26
N SER A 183 -33.86 6.43 -42.81
CA SER A 183 -35.15 6.85 -42.28
C SER A 183 -35.86 5.53 -41.90
N ASN A 184 -36.68 5.49 -40.85
CA ASN A 184 -38.15 5.37 -40.99
C ASN A 184 -38.87 4.82 -39.73
N GLN A 185 -39.48 5.75 -39.00
CA GLN A 185 -40.86 5.83 -38.48
C GLN A 185 -41.50 4.73 -37.61
N GLY A 186 -42.03 5.22 -36.47
CA GLY A 186 -43.45 5.11 -36.08
C GLY A 186 -43.68 4.54 -34.67
N ALA A 187 -44.56 5.01 -33.80
CA ALA A 187 -45.42 6.20 -33.67
C ALA A 187 -46.14 6.08 -32.29
N GLY A 188 -46.64 7.19 -31.73
CA GLY A 188 -47.58 7.26 -30.59
C GLY A 188 -46.97 7.87 -29.31
N GLU A 189 -46.99 9.19 -29.06
CA GLU A 189 -48.13 10.03 -28.61
C GLU A 189 -48.66 9.61 -27.22
N GLY A 190 -48.77 10.46 -26.19
CA GLY A 190 -48.55 11.90 -26.08
C GLY A 190 -48.82 12.40 -24.64
N ALA A 191 -48.37 13.64 -24.39
CA ALA A 191 -48.92 14.70 -23.54
C ALA A 191 -49.40 14.34 -22.10
N ALA A 192 -48.68 14.77 -21.06
CA ALA A 192 -48.74 16.10 -20.43
C ALA A 192 -49.94 16.28 -19.48
N SER A 193 -49.64 16.71 -18.25
CA SER A 193 -50.22 17.88 -17.56
C SER A 193 -50.34 17.66 -16.05
N ASN A 194 -49.58 18.48 -15.35
CA ASN A 194 -49.63 18.76 -13.91
C ASN A 194 -50.62 19.91 -13.73
N GLU A 195 -51.74 19.74 -13.01
CA GLU A 195 -52.47 20.85 -12.35
C GLU A 195 -53.25 20.38 -11.10
N GLN A 196 -52.79 20.88 -9.95
CA GLN A 196 -53.53 21.44 -8.80
C GLN A 196 -55.01 21.06 -8.52
N GLY A 197 -55.22 20.65 -7.26
CA GLY A 197 -56.23 21.26 -6.38
C GLY A 197 -57.63 20.63 -6.32
N THR A 198 -58.01 20.12 -5.15
CA THR A 198 -59.05 20.71 -4.26
C THR A 198 -59.65 19.68 -3.28
N ARG A 199 -59.59 20.05 -2.00
CA ARG A 199 -60.64 20.03 -0.95
C ARG A 199 -61.42 18.74 -0.59
N SER A 200 -61.36 18.50 0.73
CA SER A 200 -62.49 18.26 1.65
C SER A 200 -63.25 16.93 1.66
N ALA A 201 -63.05 16.23 2.79
CA ALA A 201 -64.05 15.92 3.82
C ALA A 201 -65.36 15.20 3.47
N SER A 202 -65.56 14.05 4.12
CA SER A 202 -66.81 13.44 4.64
C SER A 202 -66.62 11.92 4.55
N GLY A 203 -66.57 11.15 5.64
CA GLY A 203 -67.68 10.95 6.58
C GLY A 203 -68.43 9.69 6.14
N GLY A 204 -68.29 8.59 6.90
CA GLY A 204 -68.91 7.29 6.69
C GLY A 204 -68.26 6.22 7.54
#